data_AF-A0A9D7YH21-F1
#
_entry.id   AF-A0A9D7YH21-F1
#
_cell.length_a   1.000
_cell.length_b   1.000
_cell.length_c   1.000
_cell.angle_alpha   90.00
_cell.angle_beta   90.00
_cell.angle_gamma   90.00
#
_symmetry.space_group_name_H-M   'P 1'
#
loop_
_entity.id
_entity.type
_entity.pdbx_description
1 polymer ?
#
loop_
_entity_poly.entity_id
_entity_poly.type
_entity_poly.pdbx_seq_one_letter_code
_entity_poly.pdbx_strand_id
1 'polypeptide(L)'
;MRGVIFFVIYAAAVWSGAYILRRRPMGFVLAALSPVPVALFTWLLLRWLRETQTTPTHVLVVFPIAYGLVITAGAWIGASARRLPRVACAVCSYDLEGNVSGVCPECGAVQAARRARARESTMESPSTSAAPTPATSAASPQ
;
A
#
# COMPACT_ATOMS: atom_id res chain seq x y z
N MET A 1 -28.20 10.59 -19.52
CA MET A 1 -26.74 10.74 -19.79
C MET A 1 -25.98 11.48 -18.68
N ARG A 2 -26.44 12.64 -18.19
CA ARG A 2 -25.73 13.43 -17.15
C ARG A 2 -25.28 12.63 -15.92
N GLY A 3 -26.12 11.76 -15.38
CA GLY A 3 -25.79 10.93 -14.20
C GLY A 3 -24.63 9.94 -14.42
N VAL A 4 -24.48 9.40 -15.64
CA VAL A 4 -23.40 8.47 -15.97
C VAL A 4 -22.05 9.20 -15.99
N ILE A 5 -22.02 10.43 -16.52
CA ILE A 5 -20.80 11.25 -16.57
C ILE A 5 -20.29 11.55 -15.15
N PHE A 6 -21.19 11.93 -14.23
CA PHE A 6 -20.81 12.16 -12.84
C PHE A 6 -20.25 10.91 -12.17
N PHE A 7 -20.84 9.75 -12.44
CA PHE A 7 -20.36 8.48 -11.89
C PHE A 7 -18.95 8.12 -12.40
N VAL A 8 -18.69 8.30 -13.69
CA VAL A 8 -17.37 8.03 -14.29
C VAL A 8 -16.32 8.98 -13.73
N ILE A 9 -16.61 10.28 -13.64
CA ILE A 9 -15.71 11.28 -13.05
C ILE A 9 -15.43 10.95 -11.58
N TYR A 10 -16.46 10.58 -10.83
CA TYR A 10 -16.32 10.16 -9.43
C TYR A 10 -15.43 8.93 -9.29
N ALA A 11 -15.68 7.88 -10.08
CA ALA A 11 -14.87 6.66 -10.06
C ALA A 11 -13.40 6.95 -10.40
N ALA A 12 -13.15 7.78 -11.43
CA ALA A 12 -11.81 8.21 -11.79
C ALA A 12 -11.14 8.98 -10.65
N ALA A 13 -11.83 9.93 -10.01
CA ALA A 13 -11.27 10.70 -8.89
C ALA A 13 -10.93 9.82 -7.68
N VAL A 14 -11.80 8.86 -7.33
CA VAL A 14 -11.55 7.89 -6.26
C VAL A 14 -10.32 7.03 -6.60
N TRP A 15 -10.23 6.53 -7.83
CA TRP A 15 -9.11 5.68 -8.26
C TRP A 15 -7.80 6.46 -8.35
N SER A 16 -7.82 7.70 -8.86
CA SER A 16 -6.66 8.59 -8.87
C SER A 16 -6.20 8.94 -7.45
N GLY A 17 -7.15 9.25 -6.55
CA GLY A 17 -6.85 9.49 -5.13
C GLY A 17 -6.23 8.28 -4.45
N ALA A 18 -6.81 7.10 -4.63
CA ALA A 18 -6.27 5.84 -4.13
C ALA A 18 -4.85 5.57 -4.69
N TYR A 19 -4.63 5.83 -5.98
CA TYR A 19 -3.34 5.65 -6.62
C TYR A 19 -2.26 6.59 -6.06
N ILE A 20 -2.59 7.87 -5.86
CA ILE A 20 -1.66 8.90 -5.37
C ILE A 20 -1.38 8.71 -3.88
N LEU A 21 -2.40 8.43 -3.07
CA LEU A 21 -2.26 8.28 -1.62
C LEU A 21 -1.81 6.87 -1.18
N ARG A 22 -1.57 5.93 -2.10
CA ARG A 22 -1.17 4.55 -1.77
C ARG A 22 0.10 4.43 -0.92
N ARG A 23 0.96 5.47 -0.88
CA ARG A 23 2.20 5.48 -0.08
C ARG A 23 1.98 5.96 1.37
N ARG A 24 0.78 6.38 1.74
CA ARG A 24 0.46 6.92 3.08
C ARG A 24 -0.70 6.14 3.70
N PRO A 25 -0.76 5.99 5.04
CA PRO A 25 -1.90 5.34 5.71
C PRO A 25 -3.24 6.00 5.40
N MET A 26 -3.24 7.29 5.02
CA MET A 26 -4.42 8.00 4.51
C MET A 26 -5.04 7.37 3.26
N GLY A 27 -4.28 6.66 2.42
CA GLY A 27 -4.83 5.96 1.26
C GLY A 27 -5.83 4.86 1.64
N PHE A 28 -5.57 4.14 2.74
CA PHE A 28 -6.50 3.15 3.28
C PHE A 28 -7.76 3.80 3.85
N VAL A 29 -7.63 4.94 4.53
CA VAL A 29 -8.77 5.70 5.05
C VAL A 29 -9.66 6.17 3.89
N LEU A 30 -9.05 6.71 2.82
CA LEU A 30 -9.78 7.15 1.63
C LEU A 30 -10.48 5.98 0.93
N ALA A 31 -9.81 4.83 0.83
CA ALA A 31 -10.40 3.61 0.28
C ALA A 31 -11.59 3.12 1.12
N ALA A 32 -11.45 3.13 2.45
CA ALA A 32 -12.51 2.73 3.38
C ALA A 32 -13.70 3.70 3.40
N LEU A 33 -13.46 5.00 3.14
CA LEU A 33 -14.51 6.02 3.03
C LEU A 33 -15.18 6.06 1.65
N SER A 34 -14.50 5.62 0.59
CA SER A 34 -15.03 5.60 -0.78
C SER A 34 -16.38 4.88 -1.01
N PRO A 35 -16.77 3.84 -0.25
CA PRO A 35 -18.11 3.26 -0.37
C PRO A 35 -19.21 4.19 0.16
N VAL A 36 -18.92 5.15 1.06
CA VAL A 36 -19.95 5.99 1.70
C VAL A 36 -20.73 6.84 0.70
N PRO A 37 -20.11 7.62 -0.21
CA PRO A 37 -20.84 8.41 -1.19
C PRO A 37 -21.59 7.54 -2.19
N VAL A 38 -21.05 6.36 -2.52
CA VAL A 38 -21.69 5.42 -3.45
C VAL A 38 -22.92 4.79 -2.82
N ALA A 39 -22.83 4.38 -1.55
CA ALA A 39 -23.97 3.88 -0.80
C ALA A 39 -25.06 4.95 -0.63
N LEU A 40 -24.66 6.19 -0.31
CA LEU A 40 -25.58 7.32 -0.21
C LEU A 40 -26.27 7.62 -1.54
N PHE A 41 -25.51 7.67 -2.64
CA PHE A 41 -26.06 7.87 -3.98
C PHE A 41 -27.00 6.73 -4.38
N THR A 42 -26.63 5.48 -4.11
CA THR A 42 -27.47 4.30 -4.37
C THR A 42 -28.77 4.39 -3.57
N TRP A 43 -28.71 4.78 -2.29
CA TRP A 43 -29.89 4.96 -1.45
C TRP A 43 -30.81 6.08 -1.95
N LEU A 44 -30.26 7.24 -2.30
CA LEU A 44 -31.02 8.35 -2.89
C LEU A 44 -31.66 7.96 -4.22
N LEU A 45 -30.93 7.21 -5.06
CA LEU A 45 -31.43 6.73 -6.35
C LEU A 45 -32.57 5.73 -6.14
N LEU A 46 -32.43 4.76 -5.24
CA LEU A 46 -33.48 3.80 -4.90
C LEU A 46 -34.72 4.48 -4.31
N ARG A 47 -34.52 5.51 -3.46
CA ARG A 47 -35.62 6.32 -2.93
C ARG A 47 -36.37 7.04 -4.05
N TRP A 48 -35.64 7.69 -4.96
CA TRP A 48 -36.23 8.39 -6.10
C TRP A 48 -36.93 7.43 -7.08
N LEU A 49 -36.34 6.26 -7.35
CA LEU A 49 -36.93 5.21 -8.18
C LEU A 49 -38.21 4.62 -7.58
N ARG A 50 -38.26 4.48 -6.25
CA ARG A 50 -39.47 4.05 -5.55
C ARG A 50 -40.64 5.02 -5.81
N GLU A 51 -40.35 6.29 -6.01
CA GLU A 51 -41.33 7.35 -6.32
C GLU A 51 -41.75 7.39 -7.79
N THR A 52 -40.93 6.90 -8.73
CA THR A 52 -41.14 7.11 -10.19
C THR A 52 -41.72 5.92 -10.96
N GLN A 53 -42.13 4.83 -10.30
CA GLN A 53 -42.72 3.62 -10.92
C GLN A 53 -41.94 3.05 -12.13
N THR A 54 -40.67 3.40 -12.29
CA THR A 54 -39.85 2.93 -13.41
C THR A 54 -39.38 1.51 -13.10
N THR A 55 -39.46 0.59 -14.08
CA THR A 55 -39.17 -0.83 -13.90
C THR A 55 -37.76 -1.04 -13.31
N PRO A 56 -37.65 -1.60 -12.08
CA PRO A 56 -36.43 -1.59 -11.29
C PRO A 56 -35.35 -2.57 -11.75
N THR A 57 -35.61 -3.34 -12.81
CA THR A 57 -34.77 -4.45 -13.27
C THR A 57 -33.35 -4.02 -13.63
N HIS A 58 -33.18 -2.89 -14.33
CA HIS A 58 -31.84 -2.42 -14.71
C HIS A 58 -31.03 -1.92 -13.50
N VAL A 59 -31.69 -1.32 -12.52
CA VAL A 59 -31.04 -0.83 -11.30
C VAL A 59 -30.60 -1.99 -10.43
N LEU A 60 -31.42 -3.03 -10.31
CA LEU A 60 -31.09 -4.21 -9.51
C LEU A 60 -29.92 -5.04 -10.06
N VAL A 61 -29.65 -4.97 -11.37
CA VAL A 61 -28.56 -5.76 -11.99
C VAL A 61 -27.30 -4.92 -12.19
N VAL A 62 -27.41 -3.71 -12.76
CA VAL A 62 -26.23 -2.94 -13.17
C VAL A 62 -25.48 -2.35 -11.96
N PHE A 63 -26.21 -1.91 -10.92
CA PHE A 63 -25.58 -1.30 -9.75
C PHE A 63 -24.70 -2.27 -8.94
N PRO A 64 -25.15 -3.47 -8.53
CA PRO A 64 -24.31 -4.36 -7.74
C PRO A 64 -23.07 -4.83 -8.51
N ILE A 65 -23.18 -5.01 -9.83
CA ILE A 65 -22.04 -5.36 -10.69
C ILE A 65 -21.03 -4.20 -10.72
N ALA A 66 -21.49 -2.97 -11.01
CA ALA A 66 -20.62 -1.79 -11.03
C ALA A 66 -19.97 -1.53 -9.67
N TYR A 67 -20.74 -1.69 -8.58
CA TYR A 67 -20.28 -1.54 -7.21
C TYR A 67 -19.21 -2.58 -6.86
N GLY A 68 -19.48 -3.85 -7.17
CA GLY A 68 -18.55 -4.96 -6.98
C GLY A 68 -17.22 -4.73 -7.71
N LEU A 69 -17.27 -4.26 -8.96
CA LEU A 69 -16.08 -3.91 -9.74
C LEU A 69 -15.26 -2.78 -9.11
N VAL A 70 -15.92 -1.72 -8.60
CA VAL A 70 -15.21 -0.60 -7.95
C VAL A 70 -14.51 -1.06 -6.68
N ILE A 71 -15.17 -1.85 -5.83
CA ILE A 71 -14.58 -2.35 -4.59
C ILE A 71 -13.45 -3.34 -4.88
N THR A 72 -13.67 -4.32 -5.75
CA THR A 72 -12.66 -5.35 -6.05
C THR A 72 -11.43 -4.74 -6.74
N ALA A 73 -11.61 -3.81 -7.67
CA ALA A 73 -10.48 -3.10 -8.28
C ALA A 73 -9.72 -2.23 -7.27
N GLY A 74 -10.43 -1.50 -6.41
CA GLY A 74 -9.81 -0.70 -5.36
C GLY A 74 -9.02 -1.56 -4.36
N ALA A 75 -9.61 -2.67 -3.92
CA ALA A 75 -8.95 -3.64 -3.05
C ALA A 75 -7.75 -4.30 -3.72
N TRP A 76 -7.86 -4.68 -5.00
CA TRP A 76 -6.75 -5.24 -5.76
C TRP A 76 -5.61 -4.25 -5.93
N ILE A 77 -5.89 -2.99 -6.24
CA ILE A 77 -4.86 -1.94 -6.37
C ILE A 77 -4.18 -1.68 -5.02
N GLY A 78 -4.94 -1.67 -3.92
CA GLY A 78 -4.40 -1.50 -2.56
C GLY A 78 -3.58 -2.70 -2.09
N ALA A 79 -4.06 -3.93 -2.36
CA ALA A 79 -3.38 -5.19 -2.04
C ALA A 79 -2.17 -5.43 -2.95
N SER A 80 -2.20 -4.92 -4.18
CA SER A 80 -1.05 -4.76 -5.06
C SER A 80 -0.18 -3.61 -4.56
N ALA A 81 0.23 -3.69 -3.30
CA ALA A 81 1.32 -2.91 -2.78
C ALA A 81 2.53 -3.24 -3.65
N ARG A 82 2.85 -2.35 -4.60
CA ARG A 82 4.15 -2.39 -5.27
C ARG A 82 5.16 -2.42 -4.13
N ARG A 83 5.92 -3.51 -4.05
CA ARG A 83 7.02 -3.63 -3.10
C ARG A 83 7.78 -2.32 -3.21
N LEU A 84 7.92 -1.58 -2.11
CA LEU A 84 8.80 -0.42 -2.14
C LEU A 84 10.13 -0.95 -2.69
N PRO A 85 10.68 -0.30 -3.72
CA PRO A 85 11.90 -0.79 -4.32
C PRO A 85 12.92 -0.91 -3.21
N ARG A 86 13.30 -2.16 -2.89
CA ARG A 86 14.19 -2.43 -1.75
C ARG A 86 15.54 -1.74 -1.94
N VAL A 87 15.83 -1.33 -3.18
CA VAL A 87 17.07 -0.72 -3.60
C VAL A 87 16.74 0.46 -4.51
N ALA A 88 16.65 1.67 -3.97
CA ALA A 88 16.63 2.89 -4.76
C ALA A 88 18.04 3.50 -4.84
N CYS A 89 18.35 4.17 -5.96
CA CYS A 89 19.59 4.91 -6.11
C CYS A 89 19.65 6.06 -5.08
N ALA A 90 20.72 6.16 -4.30
CA ALA A 90 20.87 7.21 -3.30
C ALA A 90 21.02 8.62 -3.91
N VAL A 91 21.35 8.71 -5.21
CA VAL A 91 21.58 9.98 -5.92
C VAL A 91 20.32 10.47 -6.63
N CYS A 92 19.76 9.65 -7.53
CA CYS A 92 18.62 10.06 -8.36
C CYS A 92 17.28 9.40 -7.98
N SER A 93 17.25 8.56 -6.94
CA SER A 93 16.07 7.80 -6.50
C SER A 93 15.50 6.81 -7.53
N TYR A 94 16.26 6.49 -8.59
CA TYR A 94 15.88 5.47 -9.57
C TYR A 94 15.75 4.09 -8.91
N ASP A 95 14.76 3.31 -9.34
CA ASP A 95 14.53 1.95 -8.86
C ASP A 95 15.58 1.00 -9.44
N LEU A 96 16.41 0.44 -8.55
CA LEU A 96 17.47 -0.50 -8.94
C LEU A 96 17.08 -1.95 -8.63
N GLU A 97 15.82 -2.23 -8.30
CA GLU A 97 15.34 -3.59 -8.14
C GLU A 97 15.49 -4.36 -9.47
N GLY A 98 16.21 -5.48 -9.43
CA GLY A 98 16.55 -6.27 -10.63
C GLY A 98 17.77 -5.77 -11.42
N ASN A 99 18.36 -4.63 -11.08
CA ASN A 99 19.59 -4.17 -11.73
C ASN A 99 20.83 -4.94 -11.19
N VAL A 100 21.39 -5.82 -12.02
CA VAL A 100 22.55 -6.65 -11.66
C VAL A 100 23.90 -5.95 -11.80
N SER A 101 23.98 -4.85 -12.56
CA SER A 101 25.26 -4.15 -12.79
C SER A 101 25.78 -3.45 -11.55
N GLY A 102 24.90 -3.15 -10.58
CA GLY A 102 25.23 -2.32 -9.43
C GLY A 102 25.49 -0.84 -9.78
N VAL A 103 25.30 -0.43 -11.04
CA VAL A 103 25.48 0.94 -11.54
C VAL A 103 24.13 1.48 -11.98
N CYS A 104 23.77 2.68 -11.49
CA CYS A 104 22.53 3.32 -11.87
C CYS A 104 22.57 3.77 -13.35
N PRO A 105 21.60 3.41 -14.19
CA PRO A 105 21.60 3.78 -15.61
C PRO A 105 21.36 5.27 -15.86
N GLU A 106 20.70 5.96 -14.93
CA GLU A 106 20.38 7.38 -15.06
C GLU A 106 21.58 8.28 -14.70
N CYS A 107 22.27 7.98 -13.58
CA CYS A 107 23.31 8.86 -13.04
C CYS A 107 24.71 8.24 -13.00
N GLY A 108 24.86 6.97 -13.37
CA GLY A 108 26.15 6.27 -13.32
C GLY A 108 26.65 5.93 -11.91
N ALA A 109 25.88 6.23 -10.85
CA ALA A 109 26.33 5.98 -9.48
C ALA A 109 26.46 4.47 -9.18
N VAL A 110 27.61 4.06 -8.63
CA VAL A 110 27.90 2.68 -8.24
C VAL A 110 27.41 2.42 -6.81
N GLN A 111 26.45 1.50 -6.65
CA GLN A 111 25.79 1.19 -5.37
C GLN A 111 26.45 0.05 -4.59
N ALA A 112 27.53 -0.55 -5.11
CA ALA A 112 28.25 -1.67 -4.50
C ALA A 112 28.80 -1.37 -3.08
N ALA A 113 29.13 -0.11 -2.79
CA ALA A 113 29.77 0.27 -1.52
C ALA A 113 28.86 0.14 -0.29
N ARG A 114 27.52 0.28 -0.43
CA ARG A 114 26.62 0.25 0.74
C ARG A 114 26.39 -1.16 1.29
N ARG A 115 26.31 -2.18 0.42
CA ARG A 115 26.11 -3.57 0.87
C ARG A 115 27.36 -4.15 1.51
N ALA A 116 28.55 -3.79 1.02
CA ALA A 116 29.82 -4.16 1.63
C ALA A 116 29.93 -3.58 3.05
N ARG A 117 29.70 -2.26 3.21
CA ARG A 117 29.73 -1.61 4.54
C ARG A 117 28.67 -2.11 5.50
N ALA A 118 27.46 -2.42 5.02
CA ALA A 118 26.41 -2.99 5.86
C ALA A 118 26.74 -4.42 6.34
N ARG A 119 27.41 -5.23 5.51
CA ARG A 119 27.91 -6.55 5.92
C ARG A 119 29.06 -6.41 6.91
N GLU A 120 29.97 -5.48 6.67
CA GLU A 120 31.09 -5.18 7.56
C GLU A 120 30.59 -4.72 8.94
N SER A 121 29.60 -3.82 9.00
CA SER A 121 29.00 -3.40 10.28
C SER A 121 28.24 -4.50 11.03
N THR A 122 27.65 -5.46 10.31
CA THR A 122 26.98 -6.61 10.95
C THR A 122 27.99 -7.65 11.43
N MET A 123 29.15 -7.72 10.79
CA MET A 123 30.20 -8.69 11.12
C MET A 123 31.17 -8.17 12.19
N GLU A 124 31.24 -6.85 12.40
CA GLU A 124 32.01 -6.21 13.47
C GLU A 124 31.24 -6.08 14.81
N SER A 125 30.20 -6.90 15.00
CA SER A 125 29.66 -7.18 16.34
C SER A 125 29.73 -8.68 16.69
N PRO A 126 30.93 -9.27 16.85
CA PRO A 126 31.12 -10.46 17.64
C PRO A 126 31.70 -10.09 19.01
N SER A 127 30.97 -10.45 20.05
CA SER A 127 31.49 -10.72 21.39
C SER A 127 32.34 -9.61 22.02
N THR A 128 31.68 -8.67 22.69
CA THR A 128 32.24 -8.20 23.96
C THR A 128 31.21 -8.43 25.05
N SER A 129 31.59 -9.27 26.01
CA SER A 129 31.04 -9.33 27.35
C SER A 129 29.77 -10.16 27.59
N ALA A 130 29.97 -11.48 27.67
CA ALA A 130 29.41 -12.25 28.77
C ALA A 130 30.60 -12.87 29.52
N ALA A 131 31.16 -12.10 30.46
CA ALA A 131 32.12 -12.64 31.41
C ALA A 131 31.40 -13.69 32.29
N PRO A 132 31.95 -14.91 32.45
CA PRO A 132 31.39 -15.88 33.38
C PRO A 132 31.56 -15.37 34.82
N THR A 133 30.46 -15.19 35.53
CA THR A 133 30.44 -14.88 36.96
C THR A 133 31.19 -15.98 37.72
N PRO A 134 32.24 -15.66 38.50
CA PRO A 134 32.92 -16.67 39.31
C PRO A 134 32.00 -17.19 40.41
N ALA A 135 31.87 -18.52 40.46
CA ALA A 135 31.17 -19.26 41.49
C ALA A 135 31.76 -18.92 42.87
N THR A 136 30.97 -18.28 43.73
CA THR A 136 31.31 -18.11 45.13
C THR A 136 31.09 -19.44 45.84
N SER A 137 32.19 -20.18 45.99
CA SER A 137 32.32 -21.30 46.92
C SER A 137 32.25 -20.76 48.35
N ALA A 138 31.09 -20.91 49.00
CA ALA A 138 30.94 -20.67 50.43
C ALA A 138 31.23 -21.97 51.18
N ALA A 139 32.39 -21.99 51.83
CA ALA A 139 32.80 -23.00 52.79
C ALA A 139 32.05 -22.85 54.13
N SER A 140 31.86 -24.01 54.76
CA SER A 140 31.37 -24.33 56.11
C SER A 140 31.85 -23.37 57.24
N PRO A 141 31.09 -23.25 58.34
CA PRO A 141 31.55 -23.94 59.55
C PRO A 141 30.45 -24.55 60.45
N GLN A 142 30.76 -25.77 60.89
CA GLN A 142 30.43 -26.47 62.15
C GLN A 142 28.96 -26.78 62.51
#